data_AF-A0A923DG04-F1
#
_entry.id   AF-A0A923DG04-F1
#
_cell.length_a   1.000
_cell.length_b   1.000
_cell.length_c   1.000
_cell.angle_alpha   90.00
_cell.angle_beta   90.00
_cell.angle_gamma   90.00
#
_symmetry.space_group_name_H-M   'P 1'
#
loop_
_entity.id
_entity.type
_entity.pdbx_description
1 polymer ?
#
loop_
_entity_poly.entity_id
_entity_poly.type
_entity_poly.pdbx_seq_one_letter_code
_entity_poly.pdbx_strand_id
1 'polypeptide(L)'
;MESTPFIWPFTIGLLFITCFLVIIIGIWISSLSHIDKSRIIHSIFTPKSWLALREIVLESLLHRKIFRKNAVLGYMHMSLAFGWFLLIVIGHIEAFYHYQTLSVPAYKAIFMRYFVSGPSTTLSGKILAASMDLLLLFVLSGVALACYKRVNSHLFGLKKTTRLKMGDHIALSALWLIFPLRFLAESISAGIHHNGSLISQPTGRLLASILPVQSLEMPLWWAYSGALGLFFLALPVSRYMHIPVEVVLIFLRNYGIKVQKLIGGYSRIQVYSCSRCGICLDSCQMTHTAIKDTQSVYVLKHIRNKNLTDEKLFNCLLCGRCQPDCPVGLELNNLRLTQRIESTKEYNSSYDYLKNGNVAINPQTEVIYFAGCMTHLTPAILKSMKEIFKVAGVKYWFMDEDKTACCGRPLMQVGQYEAAKKLIEHNRERILASGVKKLVVSCPICYKVFNEDYALPGIMVMHHSGYLLSLMADKRLPVNKLPLRVVYHDPCELGRGSGIYHQPRLILDEYAMLVPMKNEKEAAYCCGGGLANIKIIMNERNQIRDKALDEYLAYQPDMLATACPLCKKTFAKSNKLPIHDIAEIVYMALRQNTSKTQDQPINKKKIKIEIWK
;
A
#
# COMPACT_ATOMS: atom_id res chain seq x y z
N MET A 1 31.38 15.11 38.76
CA MET A 1 30.21 15.16 37.85
C MET A 1 29.43 16.42 38.19
N GLU A 2 29.76 17.56 37.58
CA GLU A 2 28.89 18.74 37.68
C GLU A 2 27.58 18.40 36.96
N SER A 3 26.52 18.20 37.72
CA SER A 3 25.21 17.83 37.20
C SER A 3 24.57 19.06 36.58
N THR A 4 24.78 19.28 35.27
CA THR A 4 24.05 20.32 34.51
C THR A 4 22.57 19.95 34.45
N PRO A 5 21.67 20.57 35.25
CA PRO A 5 20.34 20.01 35.47
C PRO A 5 19.43 20.08 34.22
N PHE A 6 19.75 20.96 33.26
CA PHE A 6 18.95 21.12 32.04
C PHE A 6 18.96 19.88 31.12
N ILE A 7 19.89 18.93 31.29
CA ILE A 7 19.92 17.70 30.45
C ILE A 7 18.87 16.67 30.87
N TRP A 8 18.28 16.81 32.07
CA TRP A 8 17.34 15.84 32.63
C TRP A 8 16.11 15.58 31.75
N PRO A 9 15.41 16.60 31.22
CA PRO A 9 14.25 16.38 30.34
C PRO A 9 14.57 15.50 29.13
N PHE A 10 15.66 15.79 28.42
CA PHE A 10 16.14 14.97 27.30
C PHE A 10 16.46 13.53 27.75
N THR A 11 17.21 13.38 28.85
CA THR A 11 17.70 12.08 29.31
C THR A 11 16.55 11.17 29.76
N ILE A 12 15.59 11.72 30.51
CA ILE A 12 14.38 11.01 30.94
C ILE A 12 13.55 10.60 29.72
N GLY A 13 13.35 11.51 28.77
CA GLY A 13 12.61 11.22 27.53
C GLY A 13 13.27 10.12 26.70
N LEU A 14 14.60 10.16 26.53
CA LEU A 14 15.36 9.17 25.78
C LEU A 14 15.34 7.79 26.45
N LEU A 15 15.52 7.73 27.77
CA LEU A 15 15.43 6.49 28.54
C LEU A 15 14.03 5.89 28.40
N PHE A 16 12.99 6.70 28.63
CA PHE A 16 11.60 6.28 28.50
C PHE A 16 11.32 5.66 27.14
N ILE A 17 11.65 6.36 26.05
CA ILE A 17 11.31 5.86 24.72
C ILE A 17 12.12 4.62 24.34
N THR A 18 13.38 4.53 24.77
CA THR A 18 14.23 3.35 24.53
C THR A 18 13.66 2.12 25.25
N CYS A 19 13.37 2.23 26.55
CA CYS A 19 12.74 1.15 27.31
C CYS A 19 11.38 0.77 26.73
N PHE A 20 10.54 1.77 26.41
CA PHE A 20 9.22 1.54 25.82
C PHE A 20 9.32 0.78 24.49
N LEU A 21 10.24 1.18 23.60
CA LEU A 21 10.42 0.55 22.29
C LEU A 21 10.89 -0.90 22.43
N VAL A 22 11.88 -1.17 23.29
CA VAL A 22 12.37 -2.54 23.54
C VAL A 22 11.23 -3.44 24.03
N ILE A 23 10.45 -2.96 25.01
CA ILE A 23 9.32 -3.72 25.57
C ILE A 23 8.24 -3.96 24.51
N ILE A 24 7.77 -2.91 23.83
CA ILE A 24 6.62 -3.05 22.93
C ILE A 24 6.96 -3.84 21.66
N ILE A 25 8.15 -3.64 21.09
CA ILE A 25 8.64 -4.41 19.95
C ILE A 25 8.88 -5.86 20.36
N GLY A 26 9.46 -6.09 21.55
CA GLY A 26 9.61 -7.43 22.13
C GLY A 26 8.29 -8.17 22.25
N ILE A 27 7.24 -7.53 22.76
CA ILE A 27 5.88 -8.09 22.84
C ILE A 27 5.32 -8.40 21.44
N TRP A 28 5.50 -7.51 20.47
CA TRP A 28 5.00 -7.75 19.11
C TRP A 28 5.74 -8.89 18.43
N ILE A 29 7.07 -8.96 18.54
CA ILE A 29 7.87 -10.04 17.97
C ILE A 29 7.56 -11.37 18.67
N SER A 30 7.36 -11.38 19.99
CA SER A 30 7.02 -12.60 20.73
C SER A 30 5.64 -13.15 20.35
N SER A 31 4.72 -12.31 19.89
CA SER A 31 3.41 -12.72 19.39
C SER A 31 3.39 -13.25 17.94
N LEU A 32 4.54 -13.27 17.25
CA LEU A 32 4.64 -13.85 15.91
C LEU A 32 4.58 -15.39 15.95
N SER A 33 4.17 -15.99 14.83
CA SER A 33 4.15 -17.45 14.68
C SER A 33 5.56 -18.03 14.78
N HIS A 34 5.66 -19.32 15.13
CA HIS A 34 6.95 -20.02 15.19
C HIS A 34 7.69 -19.98 13.83
N ILE A 35 6.95 -20.09 12.73
CA ILE A 35 7.50 -20.01 11.37
C ILE A 35 8.07 -18.61 11.10
N ASP A 36 7.35 -17.54 11.47
CA ASP A 36 7.81 -16.17 11.26
C ASP A 36 9.02 -15.83 12.14
N LYS A 37 9.05 -16.30 13.39
CA LYS A 37 10.22 -16.17 14.28
C LYS A 37 11.45 -16.86 13.69
N SER A 38 11.27 -18.07 13.16
CA SER A 38 12.33 -18.79 12.45
C SER A 38 12.84 -18.02 11.24
N ARG A 39 11.93 -17.42 10.43
CA ARG A 39 12.32 -16.58 9.29
C ARG A 39 13.17 -15.38 9.70
N ILE A 40 12.89 -14.75 10.85
CA ILE A 40 13.70 -13.64 11.38
C ILE A 40 15.12 -14.14 11.65
N ILE A 41 15.27 -15.18 12.47
CA ILE A 41 16.57 -15.71 12.89
C ILE A 41 17.45 -16.06 11.68
N HIS A 42 16.88 -16.75 10.69
CA HIS A 42 17.62 -17.16 9.50
C HIS A 42 17.89 -16.04 8.50
N SER A 43 17.20 -14.89 8.61
CA SER A 43 17.35 -13.78 7.64
C SER A 43 18.26 -12.66 8.13
N ILE A 44 18.57 -12.56 9.44
CA ILE A 44 19.31 -11.42 10.03
C ILE A 44 20.67 -11.18 9.35
N PHE A 45 21.42 -12.23 9.01
CA PHE A 45 22.75 -12.11 8.37
C PHE A 45 22.72 -12.46 6.87
N THR A 46 21.60 -12.21 6.21
CA THR A 46 21.44 -12.50 4.77
C THR A 46 21.40 -11.21 3.94
N PRO A 47 21.52 -11.29 2.59
CA PRO A 47 21.35 -10.12 1.72
C PRO A 47 20.00 -9.39 1.89
N LYS A 48 18.99 -10.06 2.46
CA LYS A 48 17.70 -9.44 2.79
C LYS A 48 17.84 -8.30 3.80
N SER A 49 18.75 -8.41 4.76
CA SER A 49 19.02 -7.34 5.74
C SER A 49 19.68 -6.13 5.10
N TRP A 50 20.58 -6.35 4.13
CA TRP A 50 21.18 -5.27 3.35
C TRP A 50 20.15 -4.56 2.48
N LEU A 51 19.26 -5.31 1.83
CA LEU A 51 18.12 -4.74 1.09
C LEU A 51 17.20 -3.93 2.00
N ALA A 52 16.92 -4.41 3.21
CA ALA A 52 16.16 -3.68 4.21
C ALA A 52 16.85 -2.38 4.63
N LEU A 53 18.16 -2.41 4.89
CA LEU A 53 18.93 -1.22 5.25
C LEU A 53 18.93 -0.18 4.11
N ARG A 54 19.15 -0.63 2.87
CA ARG A 54 19.04 0.22 1.68
C ARG A 54 17.64 0.83 1.56
N GLU A 55 16.59 0.05 1.83
CA GLU A 55 15.22 0.54 1.81
C GLU A 55 14.96 1.59 2.90
N ILE A 56 15.48 1.41 4.12
CA ILE A 56 15.39 2.40 5.20
C ILE A 56 16.01 3.73 4.77
N VAL A 57 17.20 3.72 4.17
CA VAL A 57 17.86 4.94 3.68
C VAL A 57 17.02 5.61 2.60
N LEU A 58 16.56 4.85 1.59
CA LEU A 58 15.84 5.40 0.45
C LEU A 58 14.43 5.89 0.80
N GLU A 59 13.71 5.18 1.66
CA GLU A 59 12.29 5.41 1.90
C GLU A 59 11.99 6.10 3.24
N SER A 60 12.75 5.84 4.30
CA SER A 60 12.54 6.45 5.61
C SER A 60 13.38 7.72 5.84
N LEU A 61 14.59 7.80 5.27
CA LEU A 61 15.41 9.04 5.34
C LEU A 61 15.16 9.94 4.13
N LEU A 62 15.43 9.44 2.92
CA LEU A 62 15.34 10.23 1.69
C LEU A 62 13.92 10.36 1.13
N HIS A 63 12.96 9.57 1.60
CA HIS A 63 11.54 9.64 1.21
C HIS A 63 11.31 9.57 -0.32
N ARG A 64 12.06 8.73 -1.03
CA ARG A 64 12.04 8.62 -2.50
C ARG A 64 10.64 8.41 -3.08
N LYS A 65 9.81 7.54 -2.50
CA LYS A 65 8.42 7.35 -2.96
C LYS A 65 7.55 8.60 -2.81
N ILE A 66 7.77 9.40 -1.76
CA ILE A 66 7.03 10.66 -1.56
C ILE A 66 7.49 11.70 -2.57
N PHE A 67 8.80 11.80 -2.85
CA PHE A 67 9.35 12.66 -3.90
C PHE A 67 8.72 12.40 -5.27
N ARG A 68 8.54 11.12 -5.63
CA ARG A 68 7.88 10.74 -6.90
C ARG A 68 6.41 11.17 -6.97
N LYS A 69 5.74 11.36 -5.84
CA LYS A 69 4.35 11.86 -5.79
C LYS A 69 4.30 13.38 -5.86
N ASN A 70 5.14 14.07 -5.09
CA ASN A 70 5.27 15.53 -5.13
C ASN A 70 6.66 15.94 -4.58
N ALA A 71 7.41 16.71 -5.36
CA ALA A 71 8.78 17.09 -5.01
C ALA A 71 8.87 17.98 -3.77
N VAL A 72 7.94 18.94 -3.59
CA VAL A 72 7.91 19.85 -2.43
C VAL A 72 7.62 19.07 -1.15
N LEU A 73 6.65 18.14 -1.21
CA LEU A 73 6.33 17.27 -0.08
C LEU A 73 7.49 16.32 0.25
N GLY A 74 8.16 15.77 -0.76
CA GLY A 74 9.35 14.95 -0.59
C GLY A 74 10.49 15.70 0.08
N TYR A 75 10.82 16.90 -0.42
CA TYR A 75 11.89 17.75 0.12
C TYR A 75 11.64 18.11 1.58
N MET A 76 10.42 18.55 1.91
CA MET A 76 10.03 18.87 3.30
C MET A 76 10.26 17.69 4.26
N HIS A 77 9.90 16.47 3.86
CA HIS A 77 10.10 15.28 4.70
C HIS A 77 11.57 14.84 4.78
N MET A 78 12.28 14.89 3.65
CA MET A 78 13.71 14.56 3.59
C MET A 78 14.54 15.53 4.42
N SER A 79 14.30 16.84 4.33
CA SER A 79 15.09 17.82 5.08
C SER A 79 14.93 17.66 6.59
N LEU A 80 13.74 17.27 7.05
CA LEU A 80 13.50 16.94 8.46
C LEU A 80 14.16 15.61 8.87
N ALA A 81 13.96 14.53 8.13
CA ALA A 81 14.43 13.20 8.54
C ALA A 81 15.93 13.00 8.26
N PHE A 82 16.36 13.20 7.02
CA PHE A 82 17.76 13.07 6.62
C PHE A 82 18.62 14.17 7.23
N GLY A 83 18.13 15.41 7.29
CA GLY A 83 18.84 16.50 7.94
C GLY A 83 19.05 16.26 9.44
N TRP A 84 18.03 15.79 10.16
CA TRP A 84 18.19 15.44 11.58
C TRP A 84 19.13 14.26 11.79
N PHE A 85 19.05 13.22 10.94
CA PHE A 85 20.00 12.12 10.97
C PHE A 85 21.45 12.60 10.80
N LEU A 86 21.71 13.45 9.81
CA LEU A 86 23.05 14.02 9.60
C LEU A 86 23.51 14.87 10.78
N LEU A 87 22.63 15.67 11.39
CA LEU A 87 22.98 16.45 12.58
C LEU A 87 23.41 15.56 13.75
N ILE A 88 22.78 14.40 13.93
CA ILE A 88 23.16 13.44 14.98
C ILE A 88 24.51 12.80 14.64
N VAL A 89 24.69 12.34 13.40
CA VAL A 89 25.93 11.67 12.96
C VAL A 89 27.12 12.62 13.02
N ILE A 90 27.02 13.81 12.43
CA ILE A 90 28.10 14.79 12.42
C ILE A 90 28.37 15.31 13.83
N GLY A 91 27.33 15.57 14.63
CA GLY A 91 27.50 15.96 16.02
C GLY A 91 28.22 14.89 16.86
N HIS A 92 27.98 13.60 16.58
CA HIS A 92 28.68 12.51 17.25
C HIS A 92 30.14 12.39 16.78
N ILE A 93 30.41 12.59 15.49
CA ILE A 93 31.78 12.64 14.94
C ILE A 93 32.57 13.81 15.56
N GLU A 94 31.95 14.99 15.68
CA GLU A 94 32.55 16.16 16.33
C GLU A 94 32.86 15.88 17.80
N ALA A 95 31.93 15.27 18.53
CA ALA A 95 32.13 14.91 19.92
C ALA A 95 33.20 13.82 20.10
N PHE A 96 33.26 12.82 19.20
CA PHE A 96 34.32 11.81 19.16
C PHE A 96 35.70 12.45 19.01
N TYR A 97 35.83 13.39 18.08
CA TYR A 97 37.10 14.08 17.83
C TYR A 97 37.54 14.92 19.04
N HIS A 98 36.59 15.57 19.72
CA HIS A 98 36.88 16.40 20.88
C HIS A 98 37.21 15.59 22.14
N TYR A 99 36.42 14.56 22.46
CA TYR A 99 36.60 13.74 23.67
C TYR A 99 37.55 12.55 23.47
N GLN A 100 38.03 12.30 22.25
CA GLN A 100 38.95 11.21 21.90
C GLN A 100 38.47 9.81 22.33
N THR A 101 37.15 9.60 22.39
CA THR A 101 36.54 8.32 22.78
C THR A 101 35.32 8.03 21.94
N LEU A 102 35.13 6.77 21.57
CA LEU A 102 33.94 6.31 20.83
C LEU A 102 32.68 6.28 21.72
N SER A 103 32.85 6.14 23.04
CA SER A 103 31.74 6.02 23.99
C SER A 103 31.35 7.38 24.56
N VAL A 104 30.93 8.30 23.69
CA VAL A 104 30.43 9.62 24.12
C VAL A 104 28.94 9.50 24.50
N PRO A 105 28.53 9.88 25.72
CA PRO A 105 27.12 9.95 26.07
C PRO A 105 26.33 10.83 25.10
N ALA A 106 25.14 10.38 24.68
CA ALA A 106 24.34 11.05 23.65
C ALA A 106 24.07 12.55 23.94
N TYR A 107 23.85 12.91 25.21
CA TYR A 107 23.62 14.30 25.61
C TYR A 107 24.85 15.21 25.34
N LYS A 108 26.08 14.69 25.46
CA LYS A 108 27.28 15.50 25.17
C LYS A 108 27.38 15.85 23.69
N ALA A 109 27.02 14.93 22.80
CA ALA A 109 27.00 15.19 21.36
C ALA A 109 25.88 16.17 20.96
N ILE A 110 24.72 16.09 21.63
CA ILE A 110 23.56 16.94 21.31
C ILE A 110 23.72 18.36 21.85
N PHE A 111 24.26 18.52 23.06
CA PHE A 111 24.46 19.81 23.73
C PHE A 111 25.93 20.27 23.66
N MET A 112 26.65 19.88 22.60
CA MET A 112 28.10 20.09 22.47
C MET A 112 28.50 21.56 22.62
N ARG A 113 27.75 22.48 21.99
CA ARG A 113 28.02 23.93 22.04
C ARG A 113 27.86 24.56 23.42
N TYR A 114 27.16 23.88 24.34
CA TYR A 114 27.12 24.29 25.75
C TYR A 114 28.35 23.78 26.51
N PHE A 115 28.72 22.50 26.33
CA PHE A 115 29.83 21.89 27.06
C PHE A 115 31.21 22.34 26.58
N VAL A 116 31.32 22.80 25.33
CA VAL A 116 32.58 23.27 24.74
C VAL A 116 32.46 24.77 24.45
N SER A 117 32.92 25.57 25.42
CA SER A 117 32.90 27.03 25.36
C SER A 117 34.06 27.64 24.55
N GLY A 118 35.11 26.86 24.26
CA GLY A 118 36.23 27.34 23.42
C GLY A 118 35.92 27.31 21.93
N PRO A 119 36.41 28.29 21.12
CA PRO A 119 36.28 28.24 19.67
C PRO A 119 37.09 27.09 19.08
N SER A 120 36.60 26.50 18.00
CA SER A 120 37.34 25.46 17.26
C SER A 120 38.58 26.06 16.59
N THR A 121 39.76 25.71 17.10
CA THR A 121 41.04 26.20 16.57
C THR A 121 41.53 25.40 15.38
N THR A 122 41.17 24.11 15.30
CA THR A 122 41.57 23.22 14.20
C THR A 122 40.74 23.43 12.93
N LEU A 123 41.35 23.22 11.76
CA LEU A 123 40.67 23.31 10.46
C LEU A 123 39.49 22.32 10.38
N SER A 124 39.70 21.08 10.82
CA SER A 124 38.66 20.05 10.88
C SER A 124 37.48 20.46 11.76
N GLY A 125 37.75 21.04 12.94
CA GLY A 125 36.72 21.54 13.85
C GLY A 125 35.90 22.66 13.23
N LYS A 126 36.54 23.60 12.52
CA LYS A 126 35.83 24.69 11.81
C LYS A 126 34.92 24.16 10.70
N ILE A 127 35.37 23.17 9.92
CA ILE A 127 34.58 22.54 8.85
C ILE A 127 33.37 21.80 9.44
N LEU A 128 33.56 21.03 10.51
CA LEU A 128 32.49 20.32 11.20
C LEU A 128 31.45 21.29 11.77
N ALA A 129 31.90 22.37 12.42
CA ALA A 129 31.01 23.41 12.96
C ALA A 129 30.21 24.12 11.86
N ALA A 130 30.84 24.47 10.73
CA ALA A 130 30.15 25.07 9.59
C ALA A 130 29.13 24.10 8.95
N SER A 131 29.48 22.81 8.89
CA SER A 131 28.57 21.77 8.38
C SER A 131 27.33 21.63 9.27
N MET A 132 27.49 21.70 10.59
CA MET A 132 26.37 21.67 11.54
C MET A 132 25.43 22.87 11.36
N ASP A 133 25.96 24.08 11.21
CA ASP A 133 25.17 25.29 10.94
C ASP A 133 24.37 25.16 9.62
N LEU A 134 25.01 24.70 8.54
CA LEU A 134 24.36 24.49 7.24
C LEU A 134 23.28 23.40 7.29
N LEU A 135 23.54 22.31 8.00
CA LEU A 135 22.56 21.24 8.20
C LEU A 135 21.38 21.71 9.05
N LEU A 136 21.63 22.54 10.07
CA LEU A 136 20.56 23.11 10.88
C LEU A 136 19.67 24.03 10.04
N LEU A 137 20.25 24.86 9.18
CA LEU A 137 19.49 25.67 8.22
C LEU A 137 18.70 24.81 7.23
N PHE A 138 19.30 23.72 6.74
CA PHE A 138 18.62 22.76 5.89
C PHE A 138 17.38 22.16 6.58
N VAL A 139 17.50 21.75 7.85
CA VAL A 139 16.36 21.25 8.64
C VAL A 139 15.32 22.34 8.90
N LEU A 140 15.75 23.55 9.26
CA LEU A 140 14.86 24.71 9.48
C LEU A 140 14.05 25.04 8.22
N SER A 141 14.62 24.88 7.02
CA SER A 141 13.87 25.01 5.76
C SER A 141 12.72 23.99 5.66
N GLY A 142 12.93 22.77 6.18
CA GLY A 142 11.91 21.74 6.31
C GLY A 142 10.81 22.10 7.29
N VAL A 143 11.18 22.65 8.45
CA VAL A 143 10.22 23.12 9.47
C VAL A 143 9.38 24.26 8.90
N ALA A 144 9.99 25.22 8.22
CA ALA A 144 9.28 26.33 7.56
C ALA A 144 8.26 25.83 6.53
N LEU A 145 8.65 24.89 5.67
CA LEU A 145 7.73 24.26 4.72
C LEU A 145 6.62 23.46 5.42
N ALA A 146 6.92 22.77 6.52
CA ALA A 146 5.93 22.04 7.31
C ALA A 146 4.90 22.97 7.98
N CYS A 147 5.34 24.15 8.43
CA CYS A 147 4.47 25.22 8.91
C CYS A 147 3.62 25.77 7.76
N TYR A 148 4.22 26.12 6.63
CA TYR A 148 3.52 26.66 5.47
C TYR A 148 2.45 25.70 4.91
N LYS A 149 2.73 24.39 4.90
CA LYS A 149 1.79 23.34 4.51
C LYS A 149 0.47 23.38 5.26
N ARG A 150 0.45 23.88 6.51
CA ARG A 150 -0.80 24.02 7.28
C ARG A 150 -1.72 25.10 6.74
N VAL A 151 -1.14 26.13 6.13
CA VAL A 151 -1.88 27.22 5.49
C VAL A 151 -2.30 26.80 4.08
N ASN A 152 -1.39 26.23 3.30
CA ASN A 152 -1.67 25.80 1.92
C ASN A 152 -1.20 24.35 1.66
N SER A 153 -2.10 23.40 1.90
CA SER A 153 -1.82 21.97 1.67
C SER A 153 -1.85 21.57 0.18
N HIS A 154 -2.46 22.39 -0.69
CA HIS A 154 -2.61 22.09 -2.11
C HIS A 154 -1.27 22.18 -2.86
N LEU A 155 -0.37 23.09 -2.47
CA LEU A 155 1.00 23.17 -3.03
C LEU A 155 1.77 21.84 -2.88
N PHE A 156 1.46 21.09 -1.83
CA PHE A 156 2.07 19.79 -1.52
C PHE A 156 1.37 18.62 -2.21
N GLY A 157 0.43 18.90 -3.12
CA GLY A 157 -0.31 17.90 -3.89
C GLY A 157 -1.36 17.13 -3.09
N LEU A 158 -1.70 17.58 -1.87
CA LEU A 158 -2.69 16.92 -1.02
C LEU A 158 -4.04 17.60 -1.16
N LYS A 159 -5.08 16.86 -1.55
CA LYS A 159 -6.45 17.41 -1.63
C LYS A 159 -7.14 17.42 -0.26
N LYS A 160 -6.78 16.49 0.62
CA LYS A 160 -7.30 16.38 1.98
C LYS A 160 -6.21 16.01 2.96
N THR A 161 -6.22 16.64 4.13
CA THR A 161 -5.30 16.33 5.23
C THR A 161 -6.00 15.57 6.36
N THR A 162 -5.22 14.78 7.11
CA THR A 162 -5.74 14.02 8.25
C THR A 162 -5.97 14.93 9.48
N ARG A 163 -7.04 14.66 10.23
CA ARG A 163 -7.33 15.36 11.50
C ARG A 163 -6.39 14.88 12.61
N LEU A 164 -5.68 15.83 13.23
CA LEU A 164 -4.77 15.61 14.35
C LEU A 164 -5.54 15.38 15.67
N LYS A 165 -4.91 14.68 16.60
CA LYS A 165 -5.37 14.50 17.98
C LYS A 165 -4.48 15.30 18.94
N MET A 166 -4.90 15.43 20.20
CA MET A 166 -4.10 16.09 21.24
C MET A 166 -2.66 15.56 21.32
N GLY A 167 -2.44 14.24 21.38
CA GLY A 167 -1.09 13.66 21.36
C GLY A 167 -0.31 13.94 20.08
N ASP A 168 -0.99 14.12 18.94
CA ASP A 168 -0.34 14.54 17.70
C ASP A 168 0.07 16.02 17.75
N HIS A 169 -0.76 16.87 18.36
CA HIS A 169 -0.45 18.28 18.54
C HIS A 169 0.73 18.48 19.47
N ILE A 170 0.77 17.78 20.61
CA ILE A 170 1.89 17.85 21.56
C ILE A 170 3.20 17.44 20.86
N ALA A 171 3.22 16.27 20.22
CA ALA A 171 4.41 15.79 19.53
C ALA A 171 4.81 16.68 18.35
N LEU A 172 3.84 17.23 17.60
CA LEU A 172 4.09 18.16 16.50
C LEU A 172 4.70 19.48 16.99
N SER A 173 4.13 20.08 18.04
CA SER A 173 4.61 21.33 18.62
C SER A 173 6.02 21.14 19.17
N ALA A 174 6.27 20.06 19.90
CA ALA A 174 7.61 19.71 20.38
C ALA A 174 8.59 19.58 19.21
N LEU A 175 8.24 18.80 18.17
CA LEU A 175 9.08 18.59 16.99
C LEU A 175 9.43 19.90 16.27
N TRP A 176 8.46 20.80 16.13
CA TRP A 176 8.67 22.09 15.47
C TRP A 176 9.51 23.07 16.29
N LEU A 177 9.54 22.92 17.60
CA LEU A 177 10.35 23.75 18.50
C LEU A 177 11.78 23.24 18.67
N ILE A 178 12.06 21.95 18.47
CA ILE A 178 13.40 21.34 18.64
C ILE A 178 14.47 22.15 17.89
N PHE A 179 14.31 22.38 16.59
CA PHE A 179 15.36 23.01 15.78
C PHE A 179 15.45 24.53 15.93
N PRO A 180 14.34 25.30 16.02
CA PRO A 180 14.41 26.71 16.35
C PRO A 180 15.01 26.97 17.73
N LEU A 181 14.62 26.20 18.76
CA LEU A 181 15.21 26.33 20.10
C LEU A 181 16.69 25.95 20.11
N ARG A 182 17.08 24.90 19.37
CA ARG A 182 18.49 24.57 19.17
C ARG A 182 19.26 25.74 18.56
N PHE A 183 18.77 26.29 17.46
CA PHE A 183 19.42 27.41 16.77
C PHE A 183 19.57 28.63 17.68
N LEU A 184 18.53 28.97 18.43
CA LEU A 184 18.55 30.08 19.38
C LEU A 184 19.53 29.82 20.54
N ALA A 185 19.50 28.62 21.13
CA ALA A 185 20.41 28.26 22.23
C ALA A 185 21.87 28.30 21.76
N GLU A 186 22.19 27.70 20.62
CA GLU A 186 23.54 27.71 20.04
C GLU A 186 23.99 29.13 19.66
N SER A 187 23.09 29.96 19.12
CA SER A 187 23.42 31.36 18.77
C SER A 187 23.65 32.23 20.00
N ILE A 188 22.85 32.09 21.07
CA ILE A 188 23.06 32.84 22.31
C ILE A 188 24.39 32.43 22.97
N SER A 189 24.68 31.14 23.07
CA SER A 189 25.98 30.67 23.57
C SER A 189 27.15 31.19 22.71
N ALA A 190 27.01 31.25 21.39
CA ALA A 190 28.00 31.85 20.50
C ALA A 190 28.19 33.36 20.72
N GLY A 191 27.13 34.08 21.10
CA GLY A 191 27.19 35.50 21.44
C GLY A 191 28.00 35.76 22.72
N ILE A 192 27.93 34.85 23.69
CA ILE A 192 28.62 34.96 24.99
C ILE A 192 30.06 34.44 24.92
N HIS A 193 30.24 33.23 24.37
CA HIS A 193 31.51 32.48 24.44
C HIS A 193 32.35 32.57 23.16
N HIS A 194 31.84 33.21 22.11
CA HIS A 194 32.49 33.29 20.80
C HIS A 194 32.86 31.93 20.18
N ASN A 195 32.06 30.90 20.46
CA ASN A 195 32.25 29.52 20.02
C ASN A 195 31.35 29.10 18.83
N GLY A 196 30.72 30.07 18.17
CA GLY A 196 29.87 29.84 17.00
C GLY A 196 30.65 29.64 15.70
N SER A 197 29.91 29.39 14.63
CA SER A 197 30.44 29.18 13.28
C SER A 197 29.82 30.15 12.26
N LEU A 198 29.64 29.72 11.02
CA LEU A 198 29.23 30.52 9.87
C LEU A 198 27.94 31.33 10.09
N ILE A 199 26.94 30.72 10.73
CA ILE A 199 25.59 31.31 10.90
C ILE A 199 25.33 31.63 12.37
N SER A 200 25.72 30.73 13.28
CA SER A 200 25.49 30.89 14.71
C SER A 200 26.26 32.07 15.31
N GLN A 201 27.50 32.34 14.86
CA GLN A 201 28.29 33.46 15.41
C GLN A 201 27.76 34.85 15.02
N PRO A 202 27.47 35.15 13.73
CA PRO A 202 26.88 36.44 13.37
C PRO A 202 25.50 36.65 14.02
N THR A 203 24.67 35.61 14.05
CA THR A 203 23.35 35.66 14.71
C THR A 203 23.49 35.91 16.21
N GLY A 204 24.44 35.23 16.87
CA GLY A 204 24.72 35.44 18.28
C GLY A 204 25.17 36.86 18.63
N ARG A 205 26.03 37.46 17.80
CA ARG A 205 26.44 38.87 17.96
C ARG A 205 25.27 39.83 17.82
N LEU A 206 24.39 39.58 16.85
CA LEU A 206 23.17 40.37 16.66
C LEU A 206 22.25 40.24 17.88
N LEU A 207 21.99 39.02 18.35
CA LEU A 207 21.13 38.79 19.53
C LEU A 207 21.74 39.40 20.80
N ALA A 208 23.05 39.34 20.98
CA ALA A 208 23.75 39.99 22.10
C ALA A 208 23.62 41.51 22.10
N SER A 209 23.41 42.13 20.94
CA SER A 209 23.17 43.58 20.85
C SER A 209 21.74 44.01 21.21
N ILE A 210 20.78 43.07 21.22
CA ILE A 210 19.34 43.37 21.37
C ILE A 210 18.76 42.77 22.66
N LEU A 211 19.27 41.63 23.12
CA LEU A 211 18.69 40.82 24.20
C LEU A 211 19.69 40.58 25.33
N PRO A 212 19.21 40.36 26.58
CA PRO A 212 20.06 40.02 27.72
C PRO A 212 20.54 38.56 27.64
N VAL A 213 21.51 38.30 26.76
CA VAL A 213 21.97 36.95 26.38
C VAL A 213 22.43 36.09 27.56
N GLN A 214 23.11 36.68 28.57
CA GLN A 214 23.57 35.95 29.76
C GLN A 214 22.42 35.36 30.57
N SER A 215 21.28 36.07 30.63
CA SER A 215 20.09 35.59 31.34
C SER A 215 19.29 34.54 30.55
N LEU A 216 19.46 34.52 29.22
CA LEU A 216 18.67 33.70 28.30
C LEU A 216 19.34 32.37 27.91
N GLU A 217 20.65 32.25 28.06
CA GLU A 217 21.39 31.03 27.68
C GLU A 217 20.80 29.77 28.36
N MET A 218 20.76 29.76 29.69
CA MET A 218 20.29 28.61 30.45
C MET A 218 18.79 28.29 30.19
N PRO A 219 17.86 29.27 30.20
CA PRO A 219 16.46 29.02 29.82
C PRO A 219 16.28 28.42 28.42
N LEU A 220 17.05 28.84 27.42
CA LEU A 220 16.97 28.28 26.07
C LEU A 220 17.46 26.84 25.99
N TRP A 221 18.54 26.50 26.71
CA TRP A 221 19.01 25.11 26.79
C TRP A 221 18.00 24.21 27.53
N TRP A 222 17.35 24.71 28.57
CA TRP A 222 16.21 24.04 29.21
C TRP A 222 15.04 23.85 28.26
N ALA A 223 14.67 24.89 27.50
CA ALA A 223 13.59 24.82 26.53
C ALA A 223 13.89 23.80 25.43
N TYR A 224 15.11 23.79 24.89
CA TYR A 224 15.55 22.84 23.88
C TYR A 224 15.53 21.40 24.39
N SER A 225 16.12 21.15 25.56
CA SER A 225 16.10 19.83 26.23
C SER A 225 14.68 19.38 26.55
N GLY A 226 13.84 20.30 27.04
CA GLY A 226 12.42 20.08 27.32
C GLY A 226 11.63 19.70 26.06
N ALA A 227 11.87 20.38 24.94
CA ALA A 227 11.23 20.05 23.67
C ALA A 227 11.60 18.65 23.18
N LEU A 228 12.87 18.24 23.28
CA LEU A 228 13.30 16.88 22.97
C LEU A 228 12.65 15.84 23.90
N GLY A 229 12.69 16.08 25.22
CA GLY A 229 12.09 15.19 26.21
C GLY A 229 10.59 15.00 26.00
N LEU A 230 9.86 16.10 25.80
CA LEU A 230 8.43 16.09 25.51
C LEU A 230 8.11 15.35 24.22
N PHE A 231 8.92 15.52 23.17
CA PHE A 231 8.75 14.79 21.91
C PHE A 231 8.85 13.28 22.12
N PHE A 232 9.87 12.80 22.85
CA PHE A 232 10.04 11.37 23.13
C PHE A 232 8.92 10.79 24.00
N LEU A 233 8.45 11.54 25.01
CA LEU A 233 7.31 11.13 25.84
C LEU A 233 5.99 11.06 25.06
N ALA A 234 5.78 11.99 24.12
CA ALA A 234 4.57 12.03 23.29
C ALA A 234 4.59 11.04 22.11
N LEU A 235 5.75 10.49 21.76
CA LEU A 235 5.94 9.62 20.60
C LEU A 235 4.99 8.40 20.58
N PRO A 236 4.83 7.61 21.68
CA PRO A 236 3.97 6.41 21.69
C PRO A 236 2.51 6.65 21.37
N VAL A 237 1.98 7.81 21.79
CA VAL A 237 0.55 8.17 21.65
C VAL A 237 0.25 8.98 20.38
N SER A 238 1.27 9.29 19.57
CA SER A 238 1.16 10.13 18.38
C SER A 238 1.32 9.34 17.07
N ARG A 239 1.06 9.98 15.92
CA ARG A 239 1.43 9.42 14.60
C ARG A 239 2.93 9.18 14.43
N TYR A 240 3.79 9.82 15.23
CA TYR A 240 5.24 9.74 15.07
C TYR A 240 5.85 8.42 15.56
N MET A 241 5.05 7.57 16.22
CA MET A 241 5.40 6.17 16.46
C MET A 241 5.79 5.40 15.20
N HIS A 242 5.39 5.86 14.01
CA HIS A 242 5.85 5.25 12.76
C HIS A 242 7.38 5.33 12.58
N ILE A 243 8.07 6.34 13.11
CA ILE A 243 9.52 6.55 12.88
C ILE A 243 10.32 5.30 13.29
N PRO A 244 10.23 4.80 14.54
CA PRO A 244 10.94 3.57 14.92
C PRO A 244 10.26 2.30 14.40
N VAL A 245 8.93 2.28 14.28
CA VAL A 245 8.19 1.04 13.94
C VAL A 245 8.29 0.70 12.46
N GLU A 246 8.41 1.69 11.58
CA GLU A 246 8.60 1.49 10.14
C GLU A 246 9.93 0.81 9.84
N VAL A 247 10.99 1.12 10.58
CA VAL A 247 12.30 0.43 10.48
C VAL A 247 12.11 -1.06 10.73
N VAL A 248 11.42 -1.44 11.81
CA VAL A 248 11.10 -2.84 12.13
C VAL A 248 10.27 -3.47 11.03
N LEU A 249 9.24 -2.76 10.53
CA LEU A 249 8.39 -3.25 9.45
C LEU A 249 9.20 -3.57 8.19
N ILE A 250 10.13 -2.70 7.78
CA ILE A 250 10.94 -2.89 6.57
C ILE A 250 11.75 -4.19 6.67
N PHE A 251 12.37 -4.47 7.82
CA PHE A 251 13.06 -5.75 8.04
C PHE A 251 12.10 -6.94 7.94
N LEU A 252 11.00 -6.94 8.69
CA LEU A 252 10.05 -8.06 8.70
C LEU A 252 9.46 -8.34 7.31
N ARG A 253 9.16 -7.29 6.54
CA ARG A 253 8.66 -7.43 5.16
C ARG A 253 9.73 -8.04 4.24
N ASN A 254 10.98 -7.57 4.31
CA ASN A 254 12.08 -8.12 3.50
C ASN A 254 12.39 -9.58 3.89
N TYR A 255 12.11 -9.99 5.12
CA TYR A 255 12.20 -11.39 5.56
C TYR A 255 11.04 -12.27 5.06
N GLY A 256 10.04 -11.68 4.40
CA GLY A 256 8.91 -12.39 3.79
C GLY A 256 7.74 -12.65 4.73
N ILE A 257 7.67 -11.93 5.86
CA ILE A 257 6.54 -12.01 6.80
C ILE A 257 5.35 -11.25 6.20
N LYS A 258 4.16 -11.84 6.27
CA LYS A 258 2.90 -11.30 5.72
C LYS A 258 1.82 -11.22 6.80
N VAL A 259 0.80 -10.39 6.58
CA VAL A 259 -0.35 -10.33 7.50
C VAL A 259 -1.07 -11.68 7.51
N GLN A 260 -1.24 -12.22 8.72
CA GLN A 260 -2.02 -13.42 8.93
C GLN A 260 -3.52 -13.10 9.04
N LYS A 261 -4.36 -14.14 8.99
CA LYS A 261 -5.82 -14.03 9.12
C LYS A 261 -6.27 -13.59 10.54
N LEU A 262 -5.35 -13.54 11.52
CA LEU A 262 -5.61 -13.11 12.90
C LEU A 262 -4.82 -11.83 13.27
N ILE A 263 -5.32 -11.08 14.26
CA ILE A 263 -4.64 -9.88 14.76
C ILE A 263 -3.40 -10.30 15.58
N GLY A 264 -2.24 -10.35 14.93
CA GLY A 264 -0.95 -10.64 15.57
C GLY A 264 -0.01 -9.43 15.71
N GLY A 265 1.24 -9.70 16.10
CA GLY A 265 2.28 -8.66 16.23
C GLY A 265 2.59 -7.92 14.94
N TYR A 266 2.67 -8.64 13.81
CA TYR A 266 2.98 -8.04 12.51
C TYR A 266 1.90 -7.06 12.04
N SER A 267 0.61 -7.37 12.27
CA SER A 267 -0.47 -6.45 11.93
C SER A 267 -0.44 -5.19 12.82
N ARG A 268 -0.09 -5.33 14.12
CA ARG A 268 0.14 -4.19 15.01
C ARG A 268 1.30 -3.32 14.54
N ILE A 269 2.44 -3.91 14.18
CA ILE A 269 3.60 -3.20 13.64
C ILE A 269 3.20 -2.38 12.40
N GLN A 270 2.46 -2.96 11.46
CA GLN A 270 1.97 -2.24 10.29
C GLN A 270 1.03 -1.09 10.64
N VAL A 271 0.11 -1.29 11.57
CA VAL A 271 -0.82 -0.26 12.04
C VAL A 271 -0.07 0.93 12.66
N TYR A 272 0.96 0.68 13.47
CA TYR A 272 1.78 1.73 14.08
C TYR A 272 2.80 2.36 13.12
N SER A 273 3.19 1.66 12.05
CA SER A 273 3.99 2.20 10.94
C SER A 273 3.21 3.18 10.05
N CYS A 274 1.89 3.29 10.20
CA CYS A 274 1.12 4.26 9.45
C CYS A 274 1.40 5.69 9.93
N SER A 275 2.17 6.43 9.15
CA SER A 275 2.47 7.85 9.38
C SER A 275 1.26 8.77 9.24
N ARG A 276 0.11 8.30 8.76
CA ARG A 276 -1.11 9.09 8.43
C ARG A 276 -0.86 10.23 7.43
N CYS A 277 0.04 10.04 6.47
CA CYS A 277 0.43 11.05 5.47
C CYS A 277 -0.74 11.54 4.59
N GLY A 278 -1.73 10.70 4.32
CA GLY A 278 -2.93 11.06 3.55
C GLY A 278 -2.88 10.74 2.06
N ILE A 279 -1.76 10.26 1.51
CA ILE A 279 -1.62 9.95 0.06
C ILE A 279 -2.70 8.97 -0.43
N CYS A 280 -3.09 7.99 0.41
CA CYS A 280 -4.15 7.04 0.08
C CYS A 280 -5.57 7.64 0.04
N LEU A 281 -5.77 8.87 0.52
CA LEU A 281 -7.04 9.58 0.40
C LEU A 281 -7.24 10.10 -1.03
N ASP A 282 -6.17 10.61 -1.64
CA ASP A 282 -6.20 11.18 -2.98
C ASP A 282 -6.44 10.10 -4.04
N SER A 283 -5.97 8.87 -3.80
CA SER A 283 -6.21 7.75 -4.71
C SER A 283 -7.57 7.07 -4.51
N CYS A 284 -8.24 7.31 -3.38
CA CYS A 284 -9.52 6.69 -3.06
C CYS A 284 -10.70 7.45 -3.70
N GLN A 285 -11.42 6.83 -4.65
CA GLN A 285 -12.60 7.44 -5.28
C GLN A 285 -13.72 7.77 -4.29
N MET A 286 -13.80 7.04 -3.18
CA MET A 286 -14.78 7.29 -2.12
C MET A 286 -14.64 8.69 -1.51
N THR A 287 -13.48 9.32 -1.66
CA THR A 287 -13.26 10.70 -1.22
C THR A 287 -14.15 11.71 -1.95
N HIS A 288 -14.71 11.35 -3.11
CA HIS A 288 -15.63 12.15 -3.91
C HIS A 288 -17.11 11.86 -3.63
N THR A 289 -17.42 10.88 -2.78
CA THR A 289 -18.79 10.59 -2.36
C THR A 289 -19.04 11.17 -0.96
N ALA A 290 -20.23 10.96 -0.41
CA ALA A 290 -20.55 11.32 0.97
C ALA A 290 -19.80 10.47 2.02
N ILE A 291 -19.09 9.42 1.60
CA ILE A 291 -18.47 8.44 2.50
C ILE A 291 -17.18 9.00 3.11
N LYS A 292 -17.23 9.18 4.42
CA LYS A 292 -16.12 9.66 5.24
C LYS A 292 -15.65 8.54 6.17
N ASP A 293 -14.43 8.67 6.70
CA ASP A 293 -13.86 7.81 7.75
C ASP A 293 -13.64 6.30 7.44
N THR A 294 -13.98 5.82 6.24
CA THR A 294 -13.69 4.44 5.82
C THR A 294 -12.36 4.29 5.09
N GLN A 295 -11.77 5.37 4.56
CA GLN A 295 -10.52 5.29 3.81
C GLN A 295 -9.40 4.71 4.70
N SER A 296 -8.42 4.03 4.10
CA SER A 296 -7.46 3.21 4.86
C SER A 296 -6.73 3.96 5.97
N VAL A 297 -6.38 5.24 5.77
CA VAL A 297 -5.75 6.04 6.83
C VAL A 297 -6.66 6.28 8.04
N TYR A 298 -7.96 6.47 7.82
CA TYR A 298 -8.93 6.66 8.90
C TYR A 298 -9.19 5.34 9.60
N VAL A 299 -9.32 4.24 8.86
CA VAL A 299 -9.51 2.92 9.50
C VAL A 299 -8.30 2.49 10.32
N LEU A 300 -7.07 2.73 9.85
CA LEU A 300 -5.88 2.49 10.69
C LEU A 300 -5.86 3.39 11.93
N LYS A 301 -6.30 4.66 11.81
CA LYS A 301 -6.52 5.53 12.98
C LYS A 301 -7.57 4.91 13.92
N HIS A 302 -8.67 4.39 13.43
CA HIS A 302 -9.72 3.77 14.24
C HIS A 302 -9.25 2.50 14.95
N ILE A 303 -8.48 1.65 14.26
CA ILE A 303 -7.84 0.45 14.82
C ILE A 303 -6.89 0.83 15.97
N ARG A 304 -5.99 1.80 15.76
CA ARG A 304 -5.05 2.28 16.80
C ARG A 304 -5.76 2.76 18.07
N ASN A 305 -6.93 3.35 17.90
CA ASN A 305 -7.69 3.97 18.98
C ASN A 305 -8.79 3.06 19.55
N LYS A 306 -8.87 1.80 19.12
CA LYS A 306 -9.93 0.87 19.51
C LYS A 306 -11.34 1.47 19.32
N ASN A 307 -11.53 2.28 18.29
CA ASN A 307 -12.80 2.94 17.96
C ASN A 307 -13.16 2.60 16.52
N LEU A 308 -13.39 1.31 16.27
CA LEU A 308 -13.79 0.77 14.99
C LEU A 308 -15.25 0.32 15.08
N THR A 309 -16.06 0.74 14.12
CA THR A 309 -17.47 0.33 13.99
C THR A 309 -17.65 -0.40 12.66
N ASP A 310 -18.70 -1.20 12.56
CA ASP A 310 -19.01 -1.95 11.33
C ASP A 310 -19.19 -1.01 10.14
N GLU A 311 -19.79 0.15 10.34
CA GLU A 311 -19.93 1.16 9.29
C GLU A 311 -18.57 1.57 8.72
N LYS A 312 -17.61 1.94 9.58
CA LYS A 312 -16.25 2.34 9.17
C LYS A 312 -15.50 1.18 8.49
N LEU A 313 -15.77 -0.04 8.92
CA LEU A 313 -15.07 -1.25 8.49
C LEU A 313 -15.59 -1.80 7.15
N PHE A 314 -16.91 -1.91 7.03
CA PHE A 314 -17.60 -2.52 5.90
C PHE A 314 -17.89 -1.57 4.75
N ASN A 315 -17.82 -0.25 4.94
CA ASN A 315 -17.93 0.72 3.85
C ASN A 315 -16.79 0.68 2.82
N CYS A 316 -15.75 -0.14 2.98
CA CYS A 316 -14.71 -0.28 1.95
C CYS A 316 -15.05 -1.36 0.91
N LEU A 317 -14.81 -1.07 -0.37
CA LEU A 317 -14.95 -2.00 -1.50
C LEU A 317 -13.74 -2.96 -1.68
N LEU A 318 -12.68 -2.81 -0.88
CA LEU A 318 -11.45 -3.62 -0.94
C LEU A 318 -10.74 -3.59 -2.32
N CYS A 319 -10.87 -2.50 -3.09
CA CYS A 319 -10.30 -2.42 -4.43
C CYS A 319 -8.76 -2.42 -4.47
N GLY A 320 -8.09 -2.12 -3.34
CA GLY A 320 -6.63 -2.15 -3.21
C GLY A 320 -5.88 -0.97 -3.83
N ARG A 321 -6.55 0.03 -4.42
CA ARG A 321 -5.88 1.18 -5.08
C ARG A 321 -5.00 2.00 -4.12
N CYS A 322 -5.31 1.98 -2.83
CA CYS A 322 -4.52 2.65 -1.80
C CYS A 322 -3.21 1.94 -1.42
N GLN A 323 -3.06 0.64 -1.71
CA GLN A 323 -1.87 -0.14 -1.35
C GLN A 323 -0.62 0.27 -2.15
N PRO A 324 -0.64 0.31 -3.51
CA PRO A 324 0.54 0.71 -4.27
C PRO A 324 0.94 2.17 -4.02
N ASP A 325 -0.01 3.02 -3.62
CA ASP A 325 0.24 4.43 -3.30
C ASP A 325 0.81 4.65 -1.88
N CYS A 326 0.79 3.63 -1.03
CA CYS A 326 1.30 3.76 0.33
C CYS A 326 2.83 3.78 0.32
N PRO A 327 3.51 4.89 0.70
CA PRO A 327 4.97 4.96 0.64
C PRO A 327 5.63 3.93 1.57
N VAL A 328 5.01 3.71 2.74
CA VAL A 328 5.42 2.73 3.75
C VAL A 328 5.24 1.29 3.26
N GLY A 329 4.34 1.03 2.31
CA GLY A 329 4.05 -0.30 1.78
C GLY A 329 3.25 -1.19 2.75
N LEU A 330 2.18 -0.63 3.33
CA LEU A 330 1.27 -1.36 4.24
C LEU A 330 0.29 -2.26 3.47
N GLU A 331 -0.03 -3.42 4.05
CA GLU A 331 -1.02 -4.36 3.53
C GLU A 331 -2.46 -3.93 3.91
N LEU A 332 -2.88 -2.76 3.44
CA LEU A 332 -4.11 -2.07 3.89
C LEU A 332 -5.39 -2.92 3.79
N ASN A 333 -5.53 -3.71 2.71
CA ASN A 333 -6.68 -4.60 2.55
C ASN A 333 -6.63 -5.76 3.57
N ASN A 334 -5.46 -6.35 3.81
CA ASN A 334 -5.31 -7.46 4.76
C ASN A 334 -5.56 -6.97 6.18
N LEU A 335 -5.02 -5.82 6.57
CA LEU A 335 -5.28 -5.22 7.89
C LEU A 335 -6.78 -4.99 8.12
N ARG A 336 -7.52 -4.59 7.08
CA ARG A 336 -8.98 -4.45 7.16
C ARG A 336 -9.68 -5.79 7.27
N LEU A 337 -9.29 -6.78 6.46
CA LEU A 337 -9.88 -8.11 6.49
C LEU A 337 -9.70 -8.77 7.86
N THR A 338 -8.53 -8.63 8.48
CA THR A 338 -8.30 -9.12 9.84
C THR A 338 -9.28 -8.51 10.85
N GLN A 339 -9.62 -7.21 10.71
CA GLN A 339 -10.64 -6.60 11.56
C GLN A 339 -12.05 -7.09 11.25
N ARG A 340 -12.37 -7.38 9.98
CA ARG A 340 -13.68 -7.96 9.61
C ARG A 340 -13.85 -9.35 10.23
N ILE A 341 -12.81 -10.17 10.17
CA ILE A 341 -12.79 -11.50 10.81
C ILE A 341 -13.10 -11.37 12.30
N GLU A 342 -12.41 -10.46 12.99
CA GLU A 342 -12.63 -10.22 14.42
C GLU A 342 -14.07 -9.79 14.72
N SER A 343 -14.60 -8.85 13.94
CA SER A 343 -15.98 -8.33 14.06
C SER A 343 -17.04 -9.39 13.78
N THR A 344 -16.75 -10.41 12.96
CA THR A 344 -17.74 -11.43 12.58
C THR A 344 -17.58 -12.78 13.26
N LYS A 345 -16.77 -12.91 14.32
CA LYS A 345 -16.52 -14.19 14.99
C LYS A 345 -17.77 -14.88 15.51
N GLU A 346 -18.75 -14.10 15.97
CA GLU A 346 -19.97 -14.61 16.61
C GLU A 346 -21.05 -15.04 15.61
N TYR A 347 -20.88 -14.79 14.30
CA TYR A 347 -21.86 -15.21 13.31
C TYR A 347 -21.77 -16.71 13.05
N ASN A 348 -22.74 -17.45 13.56
CA ASN A 348 -22.94 -18.85 13.21
C ASN A 348 -23.47 -18.99 11.79
N SER A 349 -22.80 -19.81 10.98
CA SER A 349 -23.26 -20.21 9.64
C SER A 349 -23.71 -21.66 9.67
N SER A 350 -24.88 -21.96 9.12
CA SER A 350 -25.30 -23.34 8.81
C SER A 350 -24.65 -23.78 7.50
N TYR A 351 -24.37 -25.08 7.41
CA TYR A 351 -23.71 -25.72 6.26
C TYR A 351 -24.60 -26.76 5.58
N ASP A 352 -25.89 -26.80 5.94
CA ASP A 352 -26.80 -27.89 5.56
C ASP A 352 -27.11 -27.91 4.05
N TYR A 353 -26.78 -26.82 3.34
CA TYR A 353 -26.88 -26.72 1.89
C TYR A 353 -25.71 -27.39 1.14
N LEU A 354 -24.60 -27.70 1.82
CA LEU A 354 -23.46 -28.41 1.23
C LEU A 354 -23.79 -29.91 1.16
N LYS A 355 -24.45 -30.33 0.09
CA LYS A 355 -24.77 -31.74 -0.15
C LYS A 355 -23.63 -32.42 -0.91
N ASN A 356 -23.14 -33.53 -0.38
CA ASN A 356 -22.21 -34.40 -1.11
C ASN A 356 -22.97 -35.10 -2.24
N GLY A 357 -22.46 -34.99 -3.45
CA GLY A 357 -23.01 -35.66 -4.63
C GLY A 357 -21.88 -36.28 -5.44
N ASN A 358 -22.13 -37.45 -6.01
CA ASN A 358 -21.21 -38.08 -6.95
C ASN A 358 -21.14 -37.23 -8.22
N VAL A 359 -19.92 -36.89 -8.65
CA VAL A 359 -19.72 -36.16 -9.89
C VAL A 359 -19.57 -37.18 -11.02
N ALA A 360 -20.60 -37.32 -11.85
CA ALA A 360 -20.49 -38.07 -13.10
C ALA A 360 -19.71 -37.21 -14.11
N ILE A 361 -18.45 -37.57 -14.37
CA ILE A 361 -17.58 -36.84 -15.30
C ILE A 361 -17.27 -37.73 -16.49
N ASN A 362 -17.37 -37.18 -17.69
CA ASN A 362 -16.96 -37.87 -18.90
C ASN A 362 -15.43 -38.07 -18.88
N PRO A 363 -14.92 -39.30 -19.08
CA PRO A 363 -13.47 -39.59 -19.13
C PRO A 363 -12.68 -38.74 -20.14
N GLN A 364 -13.36 -38.15 -21.15
CA GLN A 364 -12.74 -37.34 -22.20
C GLN A 364 -12.66 -35.84 -21.84
N THR A 365 -12.91 -35.46 -20.59
CA THR A 365 -12.90 -34.05 -20.15
C THR A 365 -11.48 -33.50 -20.10
N GLU A 366 -11.19 -32.46 -20.89
CA GLU A 366 -9.89 -31.79 -20.91
C GLU A 366 -9.76 -30.72 -19.81
N VAL A 367 -10.88 -30.03 -19.51
CA VAL A 367 -10.89 -28.82 -18.68
C VAL A 367 -12.13 -28.77 -17.79
N ILE A 368 -11.95 -28.33 -16.55
CA ILE A 368 -13.07 -27.90 -15.69
C ILE A 368 -13.34 -26.42 -15.99
N TYR A 369 -14.58 -26.09 -16.32
CA TYR A 369 -15.02 -24.71 -16.44
C TYR A 369 -15.86 -24.31 -15.23
N PHE A 370 -15.45 -23.22 -14.58
CA PHE A 370 -16.18 -22.61 -13.47
C PHE A 370 -16.55 -21.16 -13.83
N ALA A 371 -17.84 -20.92 -14.07
CA ALA A 371 -18.32 -19.60 -14.45
C ALA A 371 -18.28 -18.64 -13.24
N GLY A 372 -18.77 -19.10 -12.09
CA GLY A 372 -18.93 -18.33 -10.87
C GLY A 372 -20.17 -17.43 -10.87
N CYS A 373 -20.60 -17.04 -9.66
CA CYS A 373 -21.89 -16.37 -9.44
C CYS A 373 -22.10 -15.10 -10.30
N MET A 374 -21.04 -14.30 -10.49
CA MET A 374 -21.15 -13.05 -11.26
C MET A 374 -21.29 -13.30 -12.77
N THR A 375 -20.70 -14.38 -13.29
CA THR A 375 -20.82 -14.78 -14.70
C THR A 375 -22.23 -15.30 -14.99
N HIS A 376 -22.82 -16.05 -14.06
CA HIS A 376 -24.24 -16.44 -14.14
C HIS A 376 -25.19 -15.23 -14.19
N LEU A 377 -24.83 -14.13 -13.55
CA LEU A 377 -25.56 -12.85 -13.61
C LEU A 377 -25.21 -11.99 -14.84
N THR A 378 -24.35 -12.49 -15.74
CA THR A 378 -23.93 -11.83 -16.99
C THR A 378 -23.94 -12.85 -18.14
N PRO A 379 -25.13 -13.32 -18.56
CA PRO A 379 -25.29 -14.49 -19.43
C PRO A 379 -24.58 -14.37 -20.79
N ALA A 380 -24.35 -13.16 -21.29
CA ALA A 380 -23.59 -12.95 -22.53
C ALA A 380 -22.12 -13.42 -22.44
N ILE A 381 -21.49 -13.32 -21.26
CA ILE A 381 -20.14 -13.86 -21.02
C ILE A 381 -20.18 -15.38 -21.08
N LEU A 382 -21.14 -15.98 -20.36
CA LEU A 382 -21.33 -17.44 -20.33
C LEU A 382 -21.57 -17.99 -21.74
N LYS A 383 -22.47 -17.36 -22.51
CA LYS A 383 -22.73 -17.72 -23.90
C LYS A 383 -21.45 -17.66 -24.74
N SER A 384 -20.70 -16.56 -24.63
CA SER A 384 -19.46 -16.38 -25.39
C SER A 384 -18.42 -17.45 -25.06
N MET A 385 -18.25 -17.80 -23.78
CA MET A 385 -17.34 -18.88 -23.38
C MET A 385 -17.77 -20.25 -23.92
N LYS A 386 -19.07 -20.60 -23.85
CA LYS A 386 -19.59 -21.86 -24.41
C LYS A 386 -19.34 -21.94 -25.93
N GLU A 387 -19.60 -20.86 -26.66
CA GLU A 387 -19.37 -20.81 -28.10
C GLU A 387 -17.87 -20.85 -28.46
N ILE A 388 -17.01 -20.19 -27.70
CA ILE A 388 -15.57 -20.26 -27.86
C ILE A 388 -15.08 -21.70 -27.64
N PHE A 389 -15.55 -22.39 -26.60
CA PHE A 389 -15.20 -23.80 -26.37
C PHE A 389 -15.66 -24.69 -27.53
N LYS A 390 -16.85 -24.44 -28.08
CA LYS A 390 -17.36 -25.15 -29.26
C LYS A 390 -16.46 -24.93 -30.48
N VAL A 391 -16.14 -23.68 -30.81
CA VAL A 391 -15.27 -23.34 -31.96
C VAL A 391 -13.87 -23.93 -31.79
N ALA A 392 -13.32 -23.89 -30.58
CA ALA A 392 -12.02 -24.47 -30.28
C ALA A 392 -12.03 -26.00 -30.14
N GLY A 393 -13.21 -26.66 -30.12
CA GLY A 393 -13.35 -28.09 -29.90
C GLY A 393 -12.91 -28.55 -28.49
N VAL A 394 -13.07 -27.70 -27.47
CA VAL A 394 -12.68 -28.00 -26.08
C VAL A 394 -13.74 -28.90 -25.44
N LYS A 395 -13.32 -30.07 -24.95
CA LYS A 395 -14.16 -30.93 -24.12
C LYS A 395 -14.06 -30.49 -22.66
N TYR A 396 -15.13 -29.98 -22.08
CA TYR A 396 -15.11 -29.43 -20.72
C TYR A 396 -16.24 -29.96 -19.85
N TRP A 397 -16.02 -29.97 -18.54
CA TRP A 397 -17.04 -30.17 -17.53
C TRP A 397 -17.42 -28.81 -16.93
N PHE A 398 -18.70 -28.43 -17.02
CA PHE A 398 -19.21 -27.21 -16.43
C PHE A 398 -19.58 -27.46 -14.96
N MET A 399 -18.66 -27.15 -14.05
CA MET A 399 -18.76 -27.54 -12.63
C MET A 399 -19.94 -26.90 -11.90
N ASP A 400 -20.22 -25.63 -12.18
CA ASP A 400 -21.24 -24.83 -11.50
C ASP A 400 -22.43 -24.49 -12.41
N GLU A 401 -22.77 -25.38 -13.36
CA GLU A 401 -23.91 -25.18 -14.28
C GLU A 401 -25.26 -25.08 -13.54
N ASP A 402 -25.40 -25.81 -12.44
CA ASP A 402 -26.57 -25.83 -11.54
C ASP A 402 -26.67 -24.59 -10.63
N LYS A 403 -25.65 -23.71 -10.66
CA LYS A 403 -25.56 -22.45 -9.89
C LYS A 403 -25.49 -22.65 -8.37
N THR A 404 -25.22 -23.86 -7.88
CA THR A 404 -25.18 -24.15 -6.43
C THR A 404 -23.81 -23.84 -5.81
N ALA A 405 -22.74 -23.93 -6.60
CA ALA A 405 -21.38 -23.75 -6.12
C ALA A 405 -20.94 -22.27 -6.13
N CYS A 406 -20.38 -21.81 -5.01
CA CYS A 406 -19.71 -20.51 -4.89
C CYS A 406 -18.22 -20.69 -4.58
N CYS A 407 -17.37 -19.81 -5.11
CA CYS A 407 -15.92 -19.86 -4.84
C CYS A 407 -15.55 -19.56 -3.38
N GLY A 408 -16.44 -18.97 -2.58
CA GLY A 408 -16.20 -18.63 -1.16
C GLY A 408 -15.66 -17.22 -0.90
N ARG A 409 -15.27 -16.45 -1.94
CA ARG A 409 -14.77 -15.07 -1.75
C ARG A 409 -15.71 -14.15 -0.96
N PRO A 410 -17.04 -14.11 -1.19
CA PRO A 410 -17.93 -13.23 -0.44
C PRO A 410 -17.82 -13.43 1.07
N LEU A 411 -17.81 -14.69 1.53
CA LEU A 411 -17.67 -15.07 2.93
C LEU A 411 -16.34 -14.58 3.51
N MET A 412 -15.23 -14.78 2.79
CA MET A 412 -13.92 -14.27 3.21
C MET A 412 -13.91 -12.74 3.32
N GLN A 413 -14.49 -12.03 2.36
CA GLN A 413 -14.47 -10.57 2.38
C GLN A 413 -15.37 -9.95 3.46
N VAL A 414 -16.41 -10.65 3.93
CA VAL A 414 -17.17 -10.23 5.11
C VAL A 414 -16.52 -10.62 6.43
N GLY A 415 -15.52 -11.51 6.43
CA GLY A 415 -14.82 -11.97 7.63
C GLY A 415 -15.19 -13.39 8.10
N GLN A 416 -16.14 -14.06 7.43
CA GLN A 416 -16.58 -15.42 7.75
C GLN A 416 -15.66 -16.48 7.13
N TYR A 417 -14.41 -16.51 7.58
CA TYR A 417 -13.37 -17.38 7.02
C TYR A 417 -13.60 -18.88 7.29
N GLU A 418 -14.08 -19.26 8.47
CA GLU A 418 -14.39 -20.66 8.75
C GLU A 418 -15.51 -21.18 7.85
N ALA A 419 -16.51 -20.34 7.58
CA ALA A 419 -17.58 -20.70 6.65
C ALA A 419 -17.05 -20.85 5.22
N ALA A 420 -16.19 -19.93 4.79
CA ALA A 420 -15.51 -20.04 3.51
C ALA A 420 -14.67 -21.33 3.40
N LYS A 421 -13.96 -21.72 4.48
CA LYS A 421 -13.11 -22.91 4.50
C LYS A 421 -13.90 -24.20 4.25
N LYS A 422 -15.08 -24.36 4.87
CA LYS A 422 -15.93 -25.54 4.64
C LYS A 422 -16.44 -25.62 3.20
N LEU A 423 -16.88 -24.49 2.65
CA LEU A 423 -17.30 -24.39 1.25
C LEU A 423 -16.14 -24.69 0.27
N ILE A 424 -14.94 -24.18 0.57
CA ILE A 424 -13.74 -24.43 -0.22
C ILE A 424 -13.40 -25.93 -0.21
N GLU A 425 -13.39 -26.59 0.96
CA GLU A 425 -13.06 -28.02 1.03
C GLU A 425 -14.07 -28.87 0.27
N HIS A 426 -15.36 -28.59 0.42
CA HIS A 426 -16.41 -29.30 -0.32
C HIS A 426 -16.22 -29.20 -1.85
N ASN A 427 -15.93 -27.99 -2.36
CA ASN A 427 -15.68 -27.80 -3.79
C ASN A 427 -14.34 -28.43 -4.23
N ARG A 428 -13.33 -28.38 -3.36
CA ARG A 428 -12.00 -28.93 -3.59
C ARG A 428 -12.04 -30.45 -3.79
N GLU A 429 -12.78 -31.16 -2.94
CA GLU A 429 -12.98 -32.61 -3.06
C GLU A 429 -13.56 -32.97 -4.43
N ARG A 430 -14.60 -32.25 -4.88
CA ARG A 430 -15.23 -32.45 -6.20
C ARG A 430 -14.26 -32.20 -7.36
N ILE A 431 -13.43 -31.15 -7.26
CA ILE A 431 -12.43 -30.82 -8.28
C ILE A 431 -11.36 -31.91 -8.36
N LEU A 432 -10.85 -32.37 -7.21
CA LEU A 432 -9.80 -33.39 -7.18
C LEU A 432 -10.29 -34.76 -7.64
N ALA A 433 -11.52 -35.13 -7.24
CA ALA A 433 -12.18 -36.36 -7.68
C ALA A 433 -12.36 -36.43 -9.20
N SER A 434 -12.30 -35.29 -9.91
CA SER A 434 -12.45 -35.27 -11.36
C SER A 434 -11.28 -35.84 -12.15
N GLY A 435 -10.07 -35.87 -11.57
CA GLY A 435 -8.83 -36.23 -12.28
C GLY A 435 -8.36 -35.21 -13.32
N VAL A 436 -9.14 -34.15 -13.62
CA VAL A 436 -8.81 -33.15 -14.63
C VAL A 436 -7.71 -32.21 -14.14
N LYS A 437 -6.76 -31.85 -15.02
CA LYS A 437 -5.54 -31.09 -14.68
C LYS A 437 -5.64 -29.57 -14.91
N LYS A 438 -6.73 -29.08 -15.48
CA LYS A 438 -6.93 -27.66 -15.82
C LYS A 438 -8.28 -27.16 -15.31
N LEU A 439 -8.27 -26.05 -14.58
CA LEU A 439 -9.46 -25.35 -14.10
C LEU A 439 -9.48 -23.93 -14.70
N VAL A 440 -10.46 -23.67 -15.57
CA VAL A 440 -10.65 -22.37 -16.22
C VAL A 440 -11.80 -21.63 -15.57
N VAL A 441 -11.56 -20.38 -15.19
CA VAL A 441 -12.56 -19.54 -14.52
C VAL A 441 -12.83 -18.23 -15.26
N SER A 442 -14.10 -17.79 -15.28
CA SER A 442 -14.49 -16.54 -15.99
C SER A 442 -14.37 -15.27 -15.15
N CYS A 443 -14.16 -15.41 -13.84
CA CYS A 443 -14.22 -14.29 -12.92
C CYS A 443 -12.87 -14.15 -12.18
N PRO A 444 -12.24 -12.96 -12.17
CA PRO A 444 -11.01 -12.72 -11.42
C PRO A 444 -11.11 -13.00 -9.93
N ILE A 445 -12.31 -12.79 -9.38
CA ILE A 445 -12.60 -13.05 -7.97
C ILE A 445 -12.49 -14.55 -7.68
N CYS A 446 -13.04 -15.39 -8.56
CA CYS A 446 -12.92 -16.84 -8.45
C CYS A 446 -11.47 -17.26 -8.68
N TYR A 447 -10.82 -16.73 -9.72
CA TYR A 447 -9.42 -17.01 -10.03
C TYR A 447 -8.52 -16.85 -8.81
N LYS A 448 -8.64 -15.70 -8.14
CA LYS A 448 -7.83 -15.41 -6.96
C LYS A 448 -8.02 -16.45 -5.86
N VAL A 449 -9.25 -16.79 -5.49
CA VAL A 449 -9.50 -17.74 -4.40
C VAL A 449 -9.07 -19.16 -4.79
N PHE A 450 -9.38 -19.61 -6.01
CA PHE A 450 -8.92 -20.92 -6.48
C PHE A 450 -7.38 -21.01 -6.51
N ASN A 451 -6.71 -19.92 -6.85
CA ASN A 451 -5.25 -19.90 -6.92
C ASN A 451 -4.58 -19.75 -5.54
N GLU A 452 -5.19 -19.03 -4.59
CA GLU A 452 -4.57 -18.71 -3.28
C GLU A 452 -5.04 -19.61 -2.13
N ASP A 453 -6.29 -20.04 -2.11
CA ASP A 453 -6.91 -20.68 -0.93
C ASP A 453 -7.34 -22.14 -1.16
N TYR A 454 -7.58 -22.61 -2.39
CA TYR A 454 -8.10 -23.96 -2.64
C TYR A 454 -7.07 -25.10 -2.57
N ALA A 455 -5.76 -24.80 -2.63
CA ALA A 455 -4.70 -25.80 -2.58
C ALA A 455 -4.98 -27.03 -3.47
N LEU A 456 -5.00 -26.83 -4.79
CA LEU A 456 -5.30 -27.85 -5.82
C LEU A 456 -4.01 -28.44 -6.41
N PRO A 457 -3.39 -29.47 -5.80
CA PRO A 457 -2.13 -30.04 -6.30
C PRO A 457 -2.30 -30.62 -7.70
N GLY A 458 -1.38 -30.26 -8.60
CA GLY A 458 -1.35 -30.77 -9.97
C GLY A 458 -2.47 -30.25 -10.88
N ILE A 459 -3.25 -29.25 -10.44
CA ILE A 459 -4.28 -28.59 -11.26
C ILE A 459 -3.85 -27.17 -11.56
N MET A 460 -3.78 -26.82 -12.84
CA MET A 460 -3.48 -25.48 -13.31
C MET A 460 -4.75 -24.63 -13.30
N VAL A 461 -4.82 -23.65 -12.40
CA VAL A 461 -5.91 -22.66 -12.36
C VAL A 461 -5.60 -21.54 -13.36
N MET A 462 -6.52 -21.29 -14.28
CA MET A 462 -6.39 -20.26 -15.31
C MET A 462 -7.59 -19.32 -15.29
N HIS A 463 -7.33 -18.02 -15.28
CA HIS A 463 -8.35 -17.06 -15.68
C HIS A 463 -8.64 -17.21 -17.18
N HIS A 464 -9.87 -16.94 -17.63
CA HIS A 464 -10.23 -17.10 -19.04
C HIS A 464 -9.34 -16.26 -19.96
N SER A 465 -8.79 -15.12 -19.52
CA SER A 465 -7.76 -14.39 -20.29
C SER A 465 -6.52 -15.24 -20.60
N GLY A 466 -5.99 -15.97 -19.61
CA GLY A 466 -4.84 -16.85 -19.84
C GLY A 466 -5.20 -18.04 -20.72
N TYR A 467 -6.40 -18.59 -20.52
CA TYR A 467 -6.86 -19.74 -21.30
C TYR A 467 -7.12 -19.40 -22.77
N LEU A 468 -7.76 -18.26 -23.05
CA LEU A 468 -7.98 -17.78 -24.42
C LEU A 468 -6.66 -17.58 -25.17
N LEU A 469 -5.64 -17.03 -24.51
CA LEU A 469 -4.29 -16.94 -25.09
C LEU A 469 -3.70 -18.31 -25.43
N SER A 470 -3.88 -19.31 -24.56
CA SER A 470 -3.41 -20.67 -24.85
C SER A 470 -4.12 -21.26 -26.09
N LEU A 471 -5.42 -21.04 -26.23
CA LEU A 471 -6.17 -21.48 -27.40
C LEU A 471 -5.75 -20.75 -28.69
N MET A 472 -5.38 -19.47 -28.60
CA MET A 472 -4.81 -18.72 -29.73
C MET A 472 -3.44 -19.27 -30.14
N ALA A 473 -2.57 -19.54 -29.16
CA ALA A 473 -1.25 -20.12 -29.40
C ALA A 473 -1.35 -21.51 -30.07
N ASP A 474 -2.33 -22.32 -29.64
CA ASP A 474 -2.64 -23.62 -30.22
C ASP A 474 -3.36 -23.53 -31.57
N LYS A 475 -3.60 -22.32 -32.10
CA LYS A 475 -4.35 -22.06 -33.35
C LYS A 475 -5.78 -22.63 -33.35
N ARG A 476 -6.37 -22.80 -32.16
CA ARG A 476 -7.75 -23.26 -31.97
C ARG A 476 -8.76 -22.10 -32.02
N LEU A 477 -8.28 -20.86 -32.00
CA LEU A 477 -9.10 -19.67 -32.19
C LEU A 477 -8.58 -18.85 -33.38
N PRO A 478 -9.39 -18.62 -34.42
CA PRO A 478 -9.01 -17.74 -35.50
C PRO A 478 -9.01 -16.28 -35.03
N VAL A 479 -7.96 -15.56 -35.39
CA VAL A 479 -7.82 -14.13 -35.08
C VAL A 479 -8.47 -13.30 -36.19
N ASN A 480 -9.34 -12.38 -35.81
CA ASN A 480 -9.96 -11.42 -36.71
C ASN A 480 -10.12 -10.08 -35.97
N LYS A 481 -9.38 -9.06 -36.42
CA LYS A 481 -9.35 -7.77 -35.72
C LYS A 481 -10.57 -6.93 -36.10
N LEU A 482 -11.40 -6.63 -35.12
CA LEU A 482 -12.55 -5.74 -35.28
C LEU A 482 -12.07 -4.29 -35.45
N PRO A 483 -12.67 -3.50 -36.36
CA PRO A 483 -12.36 -2.08 -36.53
C PRO A 483 -13.05 -1.24 -35.43
N LEU A 484 -12.89 -1.63 -34.17
CA LEU A 484 -13.49 -0.98 -33.00
C LEU A 484 -12.40 -0.50 -32.04
N ARG A 485 -12.51 0.76 -31.61
CA ARG A 485 -11.68 1.40 -30.59
C ARG A 485 -12.14 0.96 -29.22
N VAL A 486 -11.25 0.30 -28.48
CA VAL A 486 -11.54 -0.28 -27.18
C VAL A 486 -10.62 0.32 -26.14
N VAL A 487 -11.19 0.76 -25.02
CA VAL A 487 -10.42 1.01 -23.79
C VAL A 487 -10.58 -0.16 -22.84
N TYR A 488 -9.56 -0.46 -22.03
CA TYR A 488 -9.59 -1.60 -21.11
C TYR A 488 -9.62 -1.16 -19.64
N HIS A 489 -10.61 -1.64 -18.89
CA HIS A 489 -10.65 -1.54 -17.44
C HIS A 489 -9.95 -2.73 -16.79
N ASP A 490 -8.86 -2.48 -16.08
CA ASP A 490 -8.17 -3.48 -15.26
C ASP A 490 -8.98 -3.85 -14.00
N PRO A 491 -9.49 -5.10 -13.88
CA PRO A 491 -10.21 -5.52 -12.69
C PRO A 491 -9.31 -5.56 -11.46
N CYS A 492 -9.82 -5.11 -10.31
CA CYS A 492 -9.04 -4.98 -9.08
C CYS A 492 -8.38 -6.30 -8.63
N GLU A 493 -9.11 -7.42 -8.68
CA GLU A 493 -8.58 -8.72 -8.24
C GLU A 493 -7.68 -9.37 -9.30
N LEU A 494 -7.90 -9.13 -10.60
CA LEU A 494 -7.02 -9.67 -11.67
C LEU A 494 -5.68 -8.94 -11.67
N GLY A 495 -5.74 -7.60 -11.67
CA GLY A 495 -4.59 -6.72 -11.71
C GLY A 495 -3.89 -6.63 -10.36
N ARG A 496 -4.36 -5.75 -9.46
CA ARG A 496 -3.71 -5.53 -8.16
C ARG A 496 -3.71 -6.78 -7.26
N GLY A 497 -4.71 -7.65 -7.44
CA GLY A 497 -4.85 -8.86 -6.65
C GLY A 497 -3.96 -10.01 -7.09
N SER A 498 -3.74 -10.20 -8.40
CA SER A 498 -3.03 -11.37 -8.94
C SER A 498 -1.89 -11.04 -9.92
N GLY A 499 -1.62 -9.75 -10.17
CA GLY A 499 -0.54 -9.29 -11.04
C GLY A 499 -0.78 -9.49 -12.54
N ILE A 500 -2.00 -9.84 -12.95
CA ILE A 500 -2.31 -10.14 -14.35
C ILE A 500 -2.83 -8.87 -15.04
N TYR A 501 -1.95 -8.23 -15.81
CA TYR A 501 -2.26 -7.04 -16.62
C TYR A 501 -2.07 -7.27 -18.12
N HIS A 502 -1.12 -8.13 -18.49
CA HIS A 502 -0.72 -8.30 -19.88
C HIS A 502 -1.68 -9.22 -20.66
N GLN A 503 -2.17 -10.30 -20.04
CA GLN A 503 -2.97 -11.31 -20.74
C GLN A 503 -4.22 -10.75 -21.43
N PRO A 504 -5.04 -9.90 -20.77
CA PRO A 504 -6.22 -9.33 -21.41
C PRO A 504 -5.86 -8.38 -22.56
N ARG A 505 -4.76 -7.63 -22.43
CA ARG A 505 -4.30 -6.67 -23.46
C ARG A 505 -3.82 -7.39 -24.72
N LEU A 506 -3.03 -8.46 -24.57
CA LEU A 506 -2.58 -9.27 -25.71
C LEU A 506 -3.76 -9.84 -26.51
N ILE A 507 -4.83 -10.26 -25.84
CA ILE A 507 -6.07 -10.67 -26.54
C ILE A 507 -6.68 -9.48 -27.27
N LEU A 508 -6.86 -8.36 -26.57
CA LEU A 508 -7.50 -7.18 -27.16
C LEU A 508 -6.72 -6.62 -28.35
N ASP A 509 -5.39 -6.65 -28.33
CA ASP A 509 -4.55 -6.19 -29.44
C ASP A 509 -4.75 -7.00 -30.73
N GLU A 510 -5.07 -8.29 -30.60
CA GLU A 510 -5.35 -9.19 -31.73
C GLU A 510 -6.78 -9.06 -32.26
N TYR A 511 -7.74 -8.70 -31.39
CA TYR A 511 -9.17 -8.69 -31.72
C TYR A 511 -9.80 -7.30 -31.85
N ALA A 512 -9.15 -6.23 -31.41
CA ALA A 512 -9.67 -4.86 -31.46
C ALA A 512 -8.55 -3.80 -31.46
N MET A 513 -8.89 -2.52 -31.64
CA MET A 513 -7.95 -1.41 -31.53
C MET A 513 -7.88 -0.90 -30.09
N LEU A 514 -6.95 -1.42 -29.28
CA LEU A 514 -6.76 -0.99 -27.90
C LEU A 514 -6.21 0.45 -27.82
N VAL A 515 -6.90 1.32 -27.09
CA VAL A 515 -6.51 2.71 -26.87
C VAL A 515 -5.85 2.83 -25.49
N PRO A 516 -4.58 3.29 -25.41
CA PRO A 516 -3.89 3.46 -24.15
C PRO A 516 -4.46 4.64 -23.35
N MET A 517 -4.52 4.48 -22.03
CA MET A 517 -5.03 5.46 -21.08
C MET A 517 -4.01 5.78 -19.98
N LYS A 518 -4.16 6.95 -19.36
CA LYS A 518 -3.32 7.39 -18.24
C LYS A 518 -3.46 6.50 -17.00
N ASN A 519 -4.70 6.13 -16.65
CA ASN A 519 -5.03 5.41 -15.42
C ASN A 519 -5.27 3.92 -15.68
N GLU A 520 -4.21 3.21 -16.04
CA GLU A 520 -4.19 1.76 -16.28
C GLU A 520 -3.43 0.99 -15.18
N LYS A 521 -3.51 -0.35 -15.23
CA LYS A 521 -2.77 -1.28 -14.37
C LYS A 521 -3.02 -1.02 -12.89
N GLU A 522 -1.99 -0.81 -12.07
CA GLU A 522 -2.17 -0.54 -10.64
C GLU A 522 -2.99 0.74 -10.38
N ALA A 523 -2.91 1.72 -11.30
CA ALA A 523 -3.57 3.02 -11.18
C ALA A 523 -5.06 3.00 -11.57
N ALA A 524 -5.54 1.91 -12.17
CA ALA A 524 -6.91 1.75 -12.64
C ALA A 524 -7.93 2.02 -11.52
N TYR A 525 -8.98 2.75 -11.88
CA TYR A 525 -10.08 3.09 -10.98
C TYR A 525 -10.84 1.83 -10.53
N CYS A 526 -11.48 1.90 -9.36
CA CYS A 526 -12.48 0.92 -8.93
C CYS A 526 -13.77 1.14 -9.73
N CYS A 527 -14.41 0.06 -10.18
CA CYS A 527 -15.70 0.13 -10.87
C CYS A 527 -16.88 0.56 -9.97
N GLY A 528 -16.69 0.61 -8.65
CA GLY A 528 -17.76 0.86 -7.66
C GLY A 528 -18.51 -0.40 -7.22
N GLY A 529 -18.22 -1.55 -7.82
CA GLY A 529 -18.76 -2.85 -7.44
C GLY A 529 -18.02 -3.47 -6.26
N GLY A 530 -18.74 -4.19 -5.38
CA GLY A 530 -18.16 -4.96 -4.29
C GLY A 530 -19.09 -6.10 -3.86
N LEU A 531 -18.52 -7.27 -3.56
CA LEU A 531 -19.29 -8.47 -3.16
C LEU A 531 -19.76 -8.43 -1.71
N ALA A 532 -18.91 -7.90 -0.82
CA ALA A 532 -19.07 -7.97 0.63
C ALA A 532 -19.25 -6.58 1.27
N ASN A 533 -19.67 -5.60 0.47
CA ASN A 533 -20.00 -4.30 0.99
C ASN A 533 -21.50 -4.26 1.34
N ILE A 534 -21.78 -4.14 2.63
CA ILE A 534 -23.15 -4.19 3.17
C ILE A 534 -23.68 -2.81 3.59
N LYS A 535 -22.91 -1.73 3.38
CA LYS A 535 -23.20 -0.40 3.94
C LYS A 535 -23.30 0.72 2.89
N ILE A 536 -22.54 0.68 1.80
CA ILE A 536 -22.57 1.72 0.76
C ILE A 536 -23.91 1.67 0.03
N ILE A 537 -24.62 2.80 -0.01
CA ILE A 537 -25.89 2.96 -0.73
C ILE A 537 -25.69 3.10 -2.24
N MET A 538 -26.74 2.82 -3.02
CA MET A 538 -26.63 2.76 -4.50
C MET A 538 -26.17 4.08 -5.12
N ASN A 539 -26.62 5.23 -4.61
CA ASN A 539 -26.22 6.54 -5.14
C ASN A 539 -24.70 6.76 -5.06
N GLU A 540 -24.08 6.42 -3.94
CA GLU A 540 -22.63 6.53 -3.76
C GLU A 540 -21.87 5.55 -4.65
N ARG A 541 -22.38 4.33 -4.85
CA ARG A 541 -21.81 3.37 -5.81
C ARG A 541 -21.85 3.92 -7.23
N ASN A 542 -22.97 4.53 -7.62
CA ASN A 542 -23.14 5.15 -8.93
C ASN A 542 -22.14 6.30 -9.14
N GLN A 543 -21.94 7.16 -8.13
CA GLN A 543 -20.92 8.22 -8.21
C GLN A 543 -19.50 7.67 -8.42
N ILE A 544 -19.13 6.58 -7.74
CA ILE A 544 -17.81 5.93 -7.93
C ILE A 544 -17.67 5.37 -9.35
N ARG A 545 -18.72 4.68 -9.83
CA ARG A 545 -18.79 4.11 -11.19
C ARG A 545 -18.69 5.19 -12.25
N ASP A 546 -19.53 6.23 -12.15
CA ASP A 546 -19.65 7.26 -13.17
C ASP A 546 -18.37 8.07 -13.27
N LYS A 547 -17.72 8.38 -12.14
CA LYS A 547 -16.40 9.01 -12.14
C LYS A 547 -15.35 8.18 -12.91
N ALA A 548 -15.40 6.84 -12.80
CA ALA A 548 -14.49 5.98 -13.56
C ALA A 548 -14.85 5.95 -15.06
N LEU A 549 -16.15 5.93 -15.40
CA LEU A 549 -16.59 5.99 -16.80
C LEU A 549 -16.25 7.31 -17.47
N ASP A 550 -16.40 8.43 -16.78
CA ASP A 550 -16.10 9.75 -17.32
C ASP A 550 -14.60 9.88 -17.70
N GLU A 551 -13.70 9.23 -16.95
CA GLU A 551 -12.28 9.11 -17.32
C GLU A 551 -12.11 8.31 -18.63
N TYR A 552 -12.82 7.19 -18.77
CA TYR A 552 -12.69 6.32 -19.95
C TYR A 552 -13.28 6.96 -21.21
N LEU A 553 -14.39 7.68 -21.06
CA LEU A 553 -15.06 8.40 -22.15
C LEU A 553 -14.19 9.53 -22.74
N ALA A 554 -13.27 10.10 -21.96
CA ALA A 554 -12.35 11.14 -22.44
C ALA A 554 -11.45 10.67 -23.61
N TYR A 555 -11.29 9.35 -23.80
CA TYR A 555 -10.50 8.77 -24.89
C TYR A 555 -11.33 8.41 -26.14
N GLN A 556 -12.63 8.75 -26.14
CA GLN A 556 -13.57 8.49 -27.25
C GLN A 556 -13.52 7.04 -27.77
N PRO A 557 -13.77 6.04 -26.90
CA PRO A 557 -13.85 4.63 -27.31
C PRO A 557 -15.22 4.28 -27.89
N ASP A 558 -15.26 3.25 -28.74
CA ASP A 558 -16.52 2.63 -29.19
C ASP A 558 -17.12 1.75 -28.09
N MET A 559 -16.27 1.17 -27.23
CA MET A 559 -16.69 0.37 -26.07
C MET A 559 -15.63 0.28 -24.96
N LEU A 560 -16.07 -0.08 -23.76
CA LEU A 560 -15.20 -0.45 -22.64
C LEU A 560 -15.11 -1.98 -22.53
N ALA A 561 -13.89 -2.50 -22.61
CA ALA A 561 -13.58 -3.88 -22.30
C ALA A 561 -13.22 -4.06 -20.82
N THR A 562 -13.56 -5.22 -20.26
CA THR A 562 -13.10 -5.69 -18.96
C THR A 562 -12.90 -7.20 -19.02
N ALA A 563 -12.16 -7.79 -18.09
CA ALA A 563 -12.08 -9.24 -17.95
C ALA A 563 -12.70 -9.68 -16.61
N CYS A 564 -13.87 -9.11 -16.30
CA CYS A 564 -14.50 -9.27 -14.99
C CYS A 564 -16.01 -9.07 -15.08
N PRO A 565 -16.81 -10.11 -14.78
CA PRO A 565 -18.27 -10.02 -14.83
C PRO A 565 -18.84 -9.00 -13.85
N LEU A 566 -18.21 -8.80 -12.68
CA LEU A 566 -18.64 -7.79 -11.71
C LEU A 566 -18.44 -6.36 -12.22
N CYS A 567 -17.29 -6.08 -12.85
CA CYS A 567 -17.03 -4.78 -13.44
C CYS A 567 -18.00 -4.52 -14.59
N LYS A 568 -18.19 -5.51 -15.49
CA LYS A 568 -19.16 -5.40 -16.60
C LYS A 568 -20.55 -5.06 -16.09
N LYS A 569 -21.08 -5.87 -15.16
CA LYS A 569 -22.42 -5.66 -14.59
C LYS A 569 -22.55 -4.28 -13.93
N THR A 570 -21.50 -3.78 -13.28
CA THR A 570 -21.53 -2.49 -12.60
C THR A 570 -21.54 -1.33 -13.59
N PHE A 571 -20.65 -1.34 -14.58
CA PHE A 571 -20.57 -0.30 -15.59
C PHE A 571 -21.77 -0.28 -16.54
N ALA A 572 -22.29 -1.44 -16.93
CA ALA A 572 -23.41 -1.57 -17.87
C ALA A 572 -24.68 -0.84 -17.38
N LYS A 573 -24.82 -0.59 -16.07
CA LYS A 573 -25.93 0.20 -15.51
C LYS A 573 -25.94 1.69 -15.89
N SER A 574 -24.85 2.23 -16.44
CA SER A 574 -24.75 3.66 -16.78
C SER A 574 -25.30 3.97 -18.19
N ASN A 575 -25.40 2.97 -19.07
CA ASN A 575 -25.82 3.10 -20.48
C ASN A 575 -25.01 4.11 -21.35
N LYS A 576 -24.01 4.80 -20.79
CA LYS A 576 -23.18 5.79 -21.50
C LYS A 576 -22.27 5.19 -22.58
N LEU A 577 -21.92 3.91 -22.46
CA LEU A 577 -20.94 3.24 -23.32
C LEU A 577 -21.24 1.73 -23.32
N PRO A 578 -21.16 1.02 -24.47
CA PRO A 578 -21.23 -0.43 -24.51
C PRO A 578 -20.11 -1.05 -23.68
N ILE A 579 -20.46 -2.03 -22.82
CA ILE A 579 -19.50 -2.69 -21.92
C ILE A 579 -19.46 -4.17 -22.24
N HIS A 580 -18.29 -4.67 -22.62
CA HIS A 580 -18.07 -6.06 -22.99
C HIS A 580 -16.98 -6.70 -22.16
N ASP A 581 -17.16 -7.98 -21.88
CA ASP A 581 -16.06 -8.83 -21.44
C ASP A 581 -15.14 -9.17 -22.62
N ILE A 582 -13.85 -9.40 -22.36
CA ILE A 582 -12.90 -9.82 -23.41
C ILE A 582 -13.37 -11.08 -24.15
N ALA A 583 -14.06 -12.01 -23.50
CA ALA A 583 -14.60 -13.21 -24.16
C ALA A 583 -15.72 -12.87 -25.15
N GLU A 584 -16.52 -11.84 -24.89
CA GLU A 584 -17.54 -11.37 -25.83
C GLU A 584 -16.91 -10.74 -27.06
N ILE A 585 -15.84 -9.96 -26.89
CA ILE A 585 -15.11 -9.34 -28.01
C ILE A 585 -14.49 -10.42 -28.90
N VAL A 586 -13.85 -11.43 -28.30
CA VAL A 586 -13.36 -12.60 -29.04
C VAL A 586 -14.49 -13.26 -29.81
N TYR A 587 -15.63 -13.54 -29.15
CA TYR A 587 -16.77 -14.17 -29.81
C TYR A 587 -17.36 -13.30 -30.96
N MET A 588 -17.44 -11.98 -30.80
CA MET A 588 -17.87 -11.06 -31.86
C MET A 588 -16.98 -11.15 -33.10
N ALA A 589 -15.67 -11.21 -32.90
CA ALA A 589 -14.69 -11.36 -33.97
C ALA A 589 -14.82 -12.72 -34.70
N LEU A 590 -15.07 -13.80 -33.96
CA LEU A 590 -15.33 -15.12 -34.53
C LEU A 590 -16.58 -15.14 -35.42
N ARG A 591 -17.66 -14.46 -35.00
CA ARG A 591 -18.92 -14.40 -35.77
C ARG A 591 -18.77 -13.65 -37.10
N GLN A 592 -18.05 -12.53 -37.13
CA GLN A 592 -17.80 -11.80 -38.38
C GLN A 592 -16.99 -12.63 -39.39
N ASN A 593 -16.19 -13.58 -38.91
CA ASN A 593 -15.44 -14.47 -39.78
C ASN A 593 -16.38 -15.51 -40.43
N THR A 594 -17.30 -16.09 -39.65
CA THR A 594 -18.30 -17.06 -40.19
C THR A 594 -19.27 -16.47 -41.21
N SER A 595 -19.54 -15.17 -41.18
CA SER A 595 -20.34 -14.50 -42.23
C SER A 595 -19.54 -14.17 -43.49
N LYS A 596 -18.20 -14.12 -43.41
CA LYS A 596 -17.32 -13.85 -44.57
C LYS A 596 -16.84 -15.13 -45.26
N THR A 597 -16.73 -16.25 -44.54
CA THR A 597 -16.31 -17.55 -45.12
C THR A 597 -17.37 -18.22 -46.00
N GLN A 598 -18.57 -17.65 -46.15
CA GLN A 598 -19.49 -18.08 -47.21
C GLN A 598 -19.11 -17.53 -48.60
N ASP A 599 -18.15 -16.61 -48.72
CA ASP A 599 -17.92 -15.89 -49.98
C ASP A 599 -16.49 -15.87 -50.57
N GLN A 600 -15.46 -16.57 -50.05
CA GLN A 600 -14.18 -16.78 -50.80
C GLN A 600 -13.14 -17.72 -50.13
N PRO A 601 -12.26 -18.40 -50.91
CA PRO A 601 -11.29 -19.37 -50.42
C PRO A 601 -10.00 -18.74 -49.86
N ILE A 602 -9.44 -19.39 -48.83
CA ILE A 602 -8.37 -18.91 -47.95
C ILE A 602 -6.98 -19.07 -48.59
N ASN A 603 -6.23 -17.98 -48.74
CA ASN A 603 -4.80 -17.99 -49.08
C ASN A 603 -3.95 -17.92 -47.80
N LYS A 604 -3.14 -18.96 -47.53
CA LYS A 604 -2.32 -19.10 -46.31
C LYS A 604 -0.98 -18.37 -46.46
N LYS A 605 -0.73 -17.31 -45.68
CA LYS A 605 0.63 -16.79 -45.42
C LYS A 605 1.06 -17.09 -43.99
N LYS A 606 2.24 -17.72 -43.85
CA LYS A 606 2.90 -18.10 -42.59
C LYS A 606 3.44 -16.86 -41.87
N ILE A 607 3.17 -16.73 -40.57
CA ILE A 607 3.87 -15.82 -39.66
C ILE A 607 4.69 -16.68 -38.69
N LYS A 608 6.01 -16.45 -38.66
CA LYS A 608 6.95 -16.98 -37.65
C LYS A 608 6.87 -16.10 -36.41
N ILE A 609 6.68 -16.71 -35.23
CA ILE A 609 6.81 -16.03 -33.93
C ILE A 609 7.92 -16.77 -33.17
N GLU A 610 8.99 -16.05 -32.82
CA GLU A 610 10.05 -16.53 -31.94
C GLU A 610 9.63 -16.35 -30.47
N ILE A 611 9.76 -17.41 -29.69
CA ILE A 611 9.41 -17.50 -28.27
C ILE A 611 10.72 -17.43 -27.48
N TRP A 612 10.83 -16.52 -26.51
CA TRP A 612 11.90 -16.53 -25.50
C TRP A 612 11.35 -17.04 -24.16
N LYS A 613 12.21 -17.82 -23.49
CA LYS A 613 12.00 -18.69 -22.32
C LYS A 613 11.49 -17.99 -21.06
#